data_AF-A0A820QJ17-F1
#
_entry.id   AF-A0A820QJ17-F1
#
_cell.length_a   1.000
_cell.length_b   1.000
_cell.length_c   1.000
_cell.angle_alpha   90.00
_cell.angle_beta   90.00
_cell.angle_gamma   90.00
#
_symmetry.space_group_name_H-M   'P 1'
#
loop_
_entity.id
_entity.type
_entity.pdbx_description
1 polymer ?
#
loop_
_entity_poly.entity_id
_entity_poly.type
_entity_poly.pdbx_seq_one_letter_code
_entity_poly.pdbx_strand_id
1 'polypeptide(L)'
;MTNIDYEYVDEISIDENYKCSICSRPFKQPVTTPCDHNYCQDCIQNWLNQNRLSCPTCREPLSTDDLTPITTRLVLNILDKLLVKCSQCQQSGIQRGNLNDHITKFCPKILVICTASDIKCPWSGTRDELKSHLSTCYYEQLRSVLTQLITMNQKFEEHVQTLTNHVQTLQLAVYNPTSRLITFDKLIEIENKIDSGVLPEFYEGLRWINVWYMHEQWVKTNHAISGWKNAYTHNHTCVAFNGKGNSMKICSKNIGNETFSLISFEATAAWHDNLQINIIGQRVKQEIYSKTIILQFNQSKVFQFDWKNIDQIKFIPVNGTYHSQIQYDEKYFALTWILLVHYFRFDSYITITMSMKSNSAFQRLQAEYRRLAKDPIPYLTAQPLSSNLLEWRYVVRGPVDTPYEGGIYQGKIVFPVEYPYKPPSIYILTPNGRFKTNTSLCLTITSFHPDSWNPSWSISSILNGFLSFMCDTSATFGSIESTYAQKRKFAYDSLSFNIQDSIFCELFPDITNEIKRTLEERTAELLTINSNSSSNINNQKQPIISSTSNSDSSSASWFNNLIGNLMILALLAVFALVVRFILNSTAEIQ
;
A
#
# COMPACT_ATOMS: atom_id res chain seq x y z
N MET A 1 31.24 37.03 -17.68
CA MET A 1 32.45 37.29 -16.85
C MET A 1 32.37 38.73 -16.39
N THR A 2 32.51 39.00 -15.10
CA THR A 2 32.63 40.38 -14.61
C THR A 2 33.85 41.05 -15.24
N ASN A 3 33.73 42.32 -15.59
CA ASN A 3 34.87 43.08 -16.11
C ASN A 3 35.85 43.29 -14.95
N ILE A 4 36.91 42.49 -14.89
CA ILE A 4 37.94 42.61 -13.87
C ILE A 4 38.79 43.82 -14.25
N ASP A 5 38.62 44.93 -13.54
CA ASP A 5 39.46 46.10 -13.72
C ASP A 5 40.85 45.86 -13.10
N TYR A 6 41.90 46.09 -13.88
CA TYR A 6 43.30 46.00 -13.49
C TYR A 6 44.14 47.01 -14.28
N GLU A 7 45.28 47.38 -13.71
CA GLU A 7 46.26 48.27 -14.34
C GLU A 7 47.48 47.45 -14.80
N TYR A 8 48.06 47.77 -15.95
CA TYR A 8 49.35 47.22 -16.33
C TYR A 8 50.47 47.83 -15.48
N VAL A 9 51.47 47.03 -15.13
CA VAL A 9 52.62 47.50 -14.31
C VAL A 9 53.49 48.46 -15.11
N ASP A 10 53.64 48.19 -16.40
CA ASP A 10 54.29 49.04 -17.40
C ASP A 10 53.56 48.86 -18.73
N GLU A 11 52.68 49.82 -19.06
CA GLU A 11 51.91 49.81 -20.31
C GLU A 11 52.72 50.40 -21.49
N ILE A 12 53.83 51.09 -21.20
CA ILE A 12 54.62 51.86 -22.15
C ILE A 12 55.61 50.95 -22.89
N SER A 13 56.22 49.98 -22.21
CA SER A 13 57.15 49.02 -22.84
C SER A 13 56.49 47.91 -23.66
N ILE A 14 55.15 47.85 -23.68
CA ILE A 14 54.41 46.87 -24.48
C ILE A 14 54.47 47.27 -25.95
N ASP A 15 54.90 46.34 -26.81
CA ASP A 15 54.96 46.50 -28.27
C ASP A 15 53.57 46.82 -28.85
N GLU A 16 53.51 47.87 -29.68
CA GLU A 16 52.30 48.37 -30.36
C GLU A 16 51.58 47.29 -31.19
N ASN A 17 52.30 46.29 -31.69
CA ASN A 17 51.71 45.15 -32.42
C ASN A 17 50.73 44.33 -31.57
N TYR A 18 50.76 44.45 -30.25
CA TYR A 18 49.85 43.78 -29.31
C TYR A 18 48.78 44.73 -28.73
N LYS A 19 48.70 45.99 -29.20
CA LYS A 19 47.72 46.99 -28.77
C LYS A 19 46.60 47.16 -29.79
N CYS A 20 45.39 47.41 -29.30
CA CYS A 20 44.24 47.68 -30.15
C CYS A 20 44.19 49.14 -30.57
N SER A 21 44.11 49.43 -31.87
CA SER A 21 44.06 50.80 -32.41
C SER A 21 42.81 51.60 -32.03
N ILE A 22 41.77 50.98 -31.46
CA ILE A 22 40.56 51.67 -30.97
C ILE A 22 40.74 52.21 -29.55
N CYS A 23 41.35 51.44 -28.65
CA CYS A 23 41.48 51.80 -27.23
C CYS A 23 42.92 52.07 -26.77
N SER A 24 43.90 51.86 -27.65
CA SER A 24 45.35 51.98 -27.42
C SER A 24 45.91 51.12 -26.28
N ARG A 25 45.16 50.09 -25.84
CA ARG A 25 45.56 49.15 -24.78
C ARG A 25 45.89 47.75 -25.33
N PRO A 26 46.69 46.94 -24.60
CA PRO A 26 46.98 45.56 -24.99
C PRO A 26 45.70 44.72 -25.16
N PHE A 27 45.64 43.90 -26.21
CA PHE A 27 44.40 43.22 -26.61
C PHE A 27 43.69 42.46 -25.48
N LYS A 28 42.41 42.75 -25.25
CA LYS A 28 41.49 41.98 -24.40
C LYS A 28 40.53 41.22 -25.30
N GLN A 29 40.53 39.88 -25.20
CA GLN A 29 39.79 38.98 -26.10
C GLN A 29 40.03 39.36 -27.58
N PRO A 30 41.26 39.19 -28.08
CA PRO A 30 41.60 39.58 -29.45
C PRO A 30 40.76 38.86 -30.51
N VAL A 31 40.27 39.62 -31.48
CA VAL A 31 39.63 39.13 -32.70
C VAL A 31 40.34 39.69 -33.94
N THR A 32 40.44 38.88 -34.98
CA THR A 32 40.99 39.20 -36.30
C THR A 32 39.85 39.35 -37.30
N THR A 33 39.92 40.42 -38.09
CA THR A 33 39.03 40.70 -39.22
C THR A 33 39.53 39.99 -40.50
N PRO A 34 38.70 39.80 -41.55
CA PRO A 34 39.16 39.16 -42.80
C PRO A 34 40.28 39.90 -43.53
N CYS A 35 40.48 41.19 -43.21
CA CYS A 35 41.59 42.03 -43.68
C CYS A 35 42.81 42.02 -42.75
N ASP A 36 43.00 40.94 -41.97
CA ASP A 36 44.09 40.67 -41.02
C ASP A 36 44.34 41.70 -39.90
N HIS A 37 43.47 42.71 -39.73
CA HIS A 37 43.55 43.66 -38.64
C HIS A 37 42.96 43.10 -37.34
N ASN A 38 43.63 43.38 -36.22
CA ASN A 38 43.34 42.83 -34.90
C ASN A 38 42.78 43.88 -33.94
N TYR A 39 41.76 43.50 -33.16
CA TYR A 39 41.08 44.38 -32.20
C TYR A 39 40.69 43.64 -30.92
N CYS A 40 40.42 44.37 -29.83
CA CYS A 40 39.68 43.81 -28.70
C CYS A 40 38.23 43.54 -29.14
N GLN A 41 37.66 42.39 -28.81
CA GLN A 41 36.28 42.02 -29.15
C GLN A 41 35.27 43.12 -28.81
N ASP A 42 35.26 43.58 -27.55
CA ASP A 42 34.39 44.67 -27.08
C ASP A 42 34.55 45.96 -27.91
N CYS A 43 35.77 46.27 -28.36
CA CYS A 43 36.07 47.54 -29.05
C CYS A 43 35.57 47.53 -30.50
N ILE A 44 35.82 46.45 -31.25
CA ILE A 44 35.35 46.37 -32.64
C ILE A 44 33.84 46.13 -32.72
N GLN A 45 33.25 45.36 -31.79
CA GLN A 45 31.79 45.21 -31.72
C GLN A 45 31.12 46.56 -31.44
N ASN A 46 31.62 47.36 -30.50
CA ASN A 46 31.10 48.70 -30.24
C ASN A 46 31.28 49.66 -31.42
N TRP A 47 32.33 49.52 -32.23
CA TRP A 47 32.51 50.30 -33.46
C TRP A 47 31.48 49.94 -34.54
N LEU A 48 31.32 48.65 -34.83
CA LEU A 48 30.37 48.14 -35.83
C LEU A 48 28.92 48.49 -35.45
N ASN A 49 28.56 48.37 -34.17
CA ASN A 49 27.25 48.73 -33.62
C ASN A 49 26.90 50.23 -33.74
N GLN A 50 27.86 51.10 -34.06
CA GLN A 50 27.62 52.53 -34.35
C GLN A 50 27.35 52.80 -35.84
N ASN A 51 26.80 51.82 -36.57
CA ASN A 51 26.57 51.83 -38.03
C ASN A 51 27.84 52.07 -38.87
N ARG A 52 29.03 51.74 -38.33
CA ARG A 52 30.31 51.84 -39.05
C ARG A 52 30.69 50.47 -39.58
N LEU A 53 30.06 50.03 -40.66
CA LEU A 53 30.24 48.72 -41.30
C LEU A 53 31.58 48.58 -42.05
N SER A 54 32.67 48.99 -41.43
CA SER A 54 34.01 48.93 -42.02
C SER A 54 35.12 48.82 -40.98
N CYS A 55 36.23 48.21 -41.39
CA CYS A 55 37.45 48.08 -40.60
C CYS A 55 38.00 49.48 -40.21
N PRO A 56 38.22 49.79 -38.91
CA PRO A 56 38.77 51.07 -38.47
C PRO A 56 40.09 51.46 -39.13
N THR A 57 40.94 50.48 -39.47
CA THR A 57 42.30 50.73 -39.99
C THR A 57 42.35 50.87 -41.52
N CYS A 58 41.85 49.88 -42.29
CA CYS A 58 41.91 49.91 -43.76
C CYS A 58 40.61 50.35 -44.46
N ARG A 59 39.49 50.49 -43.72
CA ARG A 59 38.14 50.85 -44.23
C ARG A 59 37.47 49.84 -45.15
N GLU A 60 37.99 48.62 -45.27
CA GLU A 60 37.28 47.53 -45.96
C GLU A 60 35.93 47.21 -45.29
N PRO A 61 34.90 46.78 -46.05
CA PRO A 61 33.60 46.40 -45.49
C PRO A 61 33.73 45.30 -44.43
N LEU A 62 33.02 45.45 -43.31
CA LEU A 62 33.12 44.54 -42.18
C LEU A 62 31.79 44.46 -41.41
N SER A 63 31.35 43.24 -41.10
CA SER A 63 30.22 42.95 -40.21
C SER A 63 30.68 42.31 -38.89
N THR A 64 29.75 42.10 -37.96
CA THR A 64 30.03 41.41 -36.69
C THR A 64 30.32 39.93 -36.86
N ASP A 65 29.79 39.32 -37.92
CA ASP A 65 29.83 37.89 -38.17
C ASP A 65 31.15 37.47 -38.83
N ASP A 66 31.88 38.44 -39.40
CA ASP A 66 33.20 38.29 -40.00
C ASP A 66 34.35 38.24 -38.97
N LEU A 67 34.06 38.43 -37.67
CA LEU A 67 35.07 38.53 -36.62
C LEU A 67 35.51 37.15 -36.11
N THR A 68 36.78 36.82 -36.33
CA THR A 68 37.36 35.54 -35.90
C THR A 68 38.15 35.69 -34.60
N PRO A 69 37.87 34.94 -33.52
CA PRO A 69 38.68 35.00 -32.29
C PRO A 69 40.10 34.46 -32.49
N ILE A 70 41.12 35.18 -32.00
CA ILE A 70 42.50 34.70 -32.03
C ILE A 70 42.66 33.58 -31.00
N THR A 71 42.68 32.34 -31.49
CA THR A 71 42.91 31.13 -30.68
C THR A 71 44.38 30.69 -30.66
N THR A 72 45.23 31.35 -31.44
CA THR A 72 46.67 31.05 -31.56
C THR A 72 47.40 31.25 -30.22
N ARG A 73 47.86 30.13 -29.64
CA ARG A 73 48.53 30.12 -28.32
C ARG A 73 49.74 31.05 -28.23
N LEU A 74 50.44 31.35 -29.32
CA LEU A 74 51.59 32.27 -29.32
C LEU A 74 51.20 33.66 -28.80
N VAL A 75 50.18 34.28 -29.40
CA VAL A 75 49.73 35.64 -29.07
C VAL A 75 49.12 35.69 -27.67
N LEU A 76 48.31 34.68 -27.33
CA LEU A 76 47.70 34.57 -25.99
C LEU A 76 48.78 34.40 -24.90
N ASN A 77 49.77 33.53 -25.10
CA ASN A 77 50.88 33.33 -24.16
C ASN A 77 51.76 34.59 -23.97
N ILE A 78 51.82 35.50 -24.95
CA ILE A 78 52.53 36.78 -24.83
C ILE A 78 51.69 37.75 -24.00
N LEU A 79 50.39 37.88 -24.30
CA LEU A 79 49.46 38.73 -23.56
C LEU A 79 49.28 38.28 -22.09
N ASP A 80 49.28 36.98 -21.83
CA ASP A 80 49.11 36.42 -20.47
C ASP A 80 50.34 36.63 -19.59
N LYS A 81 51.53 36.79 -20.17
CA LYS A 81 52.78 37.13 -19.46
C LYS A 81 52.88 38.59 -19.03
N LEU A 82 52.06 39.48 -19.59
CA LEU A 82 52.04 40.89 -19.20
C LEU A 82 51.75 41.02 -17.70
N LEU A 83 52.50 41.88 -17.02
CA LEU A 83 52.36 42.07 -15.58
C LEU A 83 51.31 43.14 -15.27
N VAL A 84 50.42 42.81 -14.34
CA VAL A 84 49.30 43.65 -13.92
C VAL A 84 49.27 43.82 -12.39
N LYS A 85 48.62 44.88 -11.94
CA LYS A 85 48.28 45.13 -10.53
C LYS A 85 46.85 44.69 -10.26
N CYS A 86 46.61 43.99 -9.16
CA CYS A 86 45.26 43.70 -8.71
C CYS A 86 44.60 44.95 -8.13
N SER A 87 43.47 45.39 -8.67
CA SER A 87 42.70 46.54 -8.18
C SER A 87 42.25 46.43 -6.72
N GLN A 88 42.08 45.19 -6.21
CA GLN A 88 41.53 44.92 -4.88
C GLN A 88 42.57 44.98 -3.76
N CYS A 89 43.74 44.35 -3.97
CA CYS A 89 44.80 44.27 -2.95
C CYS A 89 46.06 45.07 -3.29
N GLN A 90 46.11 45.71 -4.47
CA GLN A 90 47.24 46.47 -5.00
C GLN A 90 48.55 45.67 -5.18
N GLN A 91 48.48 44.33 -5.11
CA GLN A 91 49.62 43.46 -5.41
C GLN A 91 49.99 43.61 -6.90
N SER A 92 51.25 43.99 -7.12
CA SER A 92 51.88 44.15 -8.43
C SER A 92 52.60 42.87 -8.88
N GLY A 93 52.96 42.79 -10.16
CA GLY A 93 53.75 41.68 -10.72
C GLY A 93 52.96 40.40 -10.94
N ILE A 94 51.62 40.46 -10.97
CA ILE A 94 50.77 39.31 -11.29
C ILE A 94 50.75 39.16 -12.81
N GLN A 95 51.01 37.96 -13.34
CA GLN A 95 50.79 37.67 -14.76
C GLN A 95 49.29 37.80 -15.10
N ARG A 96 48.96 38.53 -16.17
CA ARG A 96 47.58 38.80 -16.60
C ARG A 96 46.73 37.53 -16.72
N GLY A 97 47.27 36.44 -17.26
CA GLY A 97 46.57 35.15 -17.37
C GLY A 97 46.22 34.54 -16.00
N ASN A 98 47.02 34.82 -14.97
CA ASN A 98 46.83 34.33 -13.61
C ASN A 98 46.01 35.28 -12.71
N LEU A 99 45.60 36.45 -13.19
CA LEU A 99 44.89 37.46 -12.37
C LEU A 99 43.53 36.93 -11.84
N ASN A 100 42.79 36.18 -12.65
CA ASN A 100 41.52 35.60 -12.21
C ASN A 100 41.73 34.55 -11.10
N ASP A 101 42.79 33.75 -11.21
CA ASP A 101 43.19 32.78 -10.18
C ASP A 101 43.67 33.49 -8.90
N HIS A 102 44.41 34.59 -9.03
CA HIS A 102 44.72 35.46 -7.89
C HIS A 102 43.44 35.96 -7.21
N ILE A 103 42.51 36.59 -7.92
CA ILE A 103 41.30 37.17 -7.34
C ILE A 103 40.40 36.11 -6.67
N THR A 104 40.22 34.96 -7.31
CA THR A 104 39.31 33.91 -6.83
C THR A 104 39.88 33.04 -5.70
N LYS A 105 41.20 32.81 -5.67
CA LYS A 105 41.84 31.86 -4.73
C LYS A 105 42.76 32.53 -3.70
N PHE A 106 43.46 33.60 -4.06
CA PHE A 106 44.62 34.10 -3.28
C PHE A 106 44.53 35.55 -2.81
N CYS A 107 43.68 36.39 -3.41
CA CYS A 107 43.60 37.81 -3.10
C CYS A 107 43.10 38.02 -1.66
N PRO A 108 43.85 38.71 -0.77
CA PRO A 108 43.45 38.89 0.62
C PRO A 108 42.27 39.86 0.77
N LYS A 109 42.21 40.90 -0.08
CA LYS A 109 41.21 41.98 0.02
C LYS A 109 39.94 41.76 -0.79
N ILE A 110 39.79 40.62 -1.46
CA ILE A 110 38.52 40.28 -2.11
C ILE A 110 37.45 39.98 -1.06
N LEU A 111 36.23 40.45 -1.28
CA LEU A 111 35.08 40.10 -0.45
C LEU A 111 34.72 38.62 -0.64
N VAL A 112 34.57 37.92 0.47
CA VAL A 112 34.15 36.51 0.55
C VAL A 112 33.03 36.35 1.57
N ILE A 113 32.24 35.30 1.40
CA ILE A 113 31.22 34.86 2.36
C ILE A 113 31.75 33.71 3.22
N CYS A 114 31.14 33.50 4.38
CA CYS A 114 31.48 32.37 5.24
C CYS A 114 31.23 31.01 4.55
N THR A 115 32.04 29.99 4.87
CA THR A 115 31.83 28.59 4.43
C THR A 115 30.55 27.95 4.94
N ALA A 116 29.98 28.50 6.02
CA ALA A 116 28.69 28.14 6.61
C ALA A 116 27.51 29.00 6.07
N SER A 117 27.65 29.65 4.91
CA SER A 117 26.56 30.40 4.28
C SER A 117 25.40 29.51 3.82
N ASP A 118 25.67 28.22 3.55
CA ASP A 118 24.69 27.17 3.27
C ASP A 118 23.67 26.99 4.41
N ILE A 119 24.14 27.08 5.66
CA ILE A 119 23.31 27.11 6.88
C ILE A 119 23.01 28.55 7.36
N LYS A 120 23.03 29.50 6.43
CA LYS A 120 22.65 30.92 6.61
C LYS A 120 23.49 31.71 7.61
N CYS A 121 24.80 31.43 7.72
CA CYS A 121 25.72 32.37 8.36
C CYS A 121 25.69 33.73 7.60
N PRO A 122 25.39 34.86 8.27
CA PRO A 122 25.22 36.16 7.60
C PRO A 122 26.54 36.90 7.33
N TRP A 123 27.69 36.31 7.67
CA TRP A 123 28.97 36.99 7.59
C TRP A 123 29.50 37.10 6.16
N SER A 124 29.90 38.31 5.79
CA SER A 124 30.76 38.63 4.65
C SER A 124 31.83 39.62 5.09
N GLY A 125 33.00 39.56 4.46
CA GLY A 125 34.17 40.37 4.80
C GLY A 125 35.33 40.08 3.85
N THR A 126 36.52 40.61 4.12
CA THR A 126 37.69 40.30 3.26
C THR A 126 38.27 38.92 3.56
N ARG A 127 38.97 38.32 2.60
CA ARG A 127 39.55 36.97 2.75
C ARG A 127 40.57 36.86 3.88
N ASP A 128 41.29 37.93 4.21
CA ASP A 128 42.17 37.96 5.38
C ASP A 128 41.40 37.97 6.72
N GLU A 129 40.21 38.57 6.77
CA GLU A 129 39.32 38.55 7.95
C GLU A 129 38.59 37.21 8.14
N LEU A 130 38.40 36.44 7.06
CA LEU A 130 37.72 35.13 7.10
C LEU A 130 38.37 34.18 8.12
N LYS A 131 39.70 34.21 8.28
CA LYS A 131 40.39 33.30 9.22
C LYS A 131 40.01 33.58 10.69
N SER A 132 39.89 34.84 11.08
CA SER A 132 39.42 35.24 12.42
C SER A 132 37.93 34.99 12.62
N HIS A 133 37.13 35.11 11.57
CA HIS A 133 35.72 34.75 11.61
C HIS A 133 35.52 33.24 11.80
N LEU A 134 36.22 32.38 11.05
CA LEU A 134 36.05 30.93 11.12
C LEU A 134 36.35 30.36 12.52
N SER A 135 37.33 30.91 13.24
CA SER A 135 37.61 30.50 14.63
C SER A 135 36.50 30.85 15.64
N THR A 136 35.60 31.78 15.29
CA THR A 136 34.51 32.25 16.16
C THR A 136 33.11 32.00 15.56
N CYS A 137 33.03 31.35 14.39
CA CYS A 137 31.78 31.11 13.67
C CYS A 137 30.96 29.99 14.32
N TYR A 138 29.95 30.37 15.10
CA TYR A 138 29.00 29.45 15.73
C TYR A 138 28.30 28.51 14.71
N TYR A 139 28.01 29.01 13.50
CA TYR A 139 27.39 28.19 12.45
C TYR A 139 28.32 27.05 11.99
N GLU A 140 29.61 27.31 11.77
CA GLU A 140 30.57 26.27 11.37
C GLU A 140 30.74 25.21 12.48
N GLN A 141 30.66 25.60 13.76
CA GLN A 141 30.64 24.68 14.90
C GLN A 141 29.39 23.78 14.90
N LEU A 142 28.20 24.35 14.63
CA LEU A 142 26.94 23.61 14.56
C LEU A 142 26.84 22.66 13.35
N ARG A 143 27.65 22.86 12.31
CA ARG A 143 27.53 22.16 11.02
C ARG A 143 27.53 20.64 11.16
N SER A 144 28.42 20.10 12.00
CA SER A 144 28.52 18.65 12.27
C SER A 144 27.23 18.06 12.87
N VAL A 145 26.63 18.76 13.83
CA VAL A 145 25.38 18.37 14.51
C VAL A 145 24.19 18.49 13.55
N LEU A 146 24.13 19.58 12.77
CA LEU A 146 23.11 19.78 11.74
C LEU A 146 23.16 18.68 10.67
N THR A 147 24.35 18.30 10.19
CA THR A 147 24.49 17.17 9.25
C THR A 147 23.99 15.85 9.85
N GLN A 148 24.33 15.54 11.10
CA GLN A 148 23.84 14.34 11.79
C GLN A 148 22.31 14.33 11.93
N LEU A 149 21.70 15.45 12.32
CA LEU A 149 20.25 15.60 12.44
C LEU A 149 19.55 15.44 11.08
N ILE A 150 20.10 16.03 10.02
CA ILE A 150 19.56 15.89 8.65
C ILE A 150 19.61 14.42 8.20
N THR A 151 20.73 13.73 8.38
CA THR A 151 20.86 12.30 8.04
C THR A 151 19.92 11.42 8.88
N MET A 152 19.69 11.76 10.15
CA MET A 152 18.76 11.03 11.01
C MET A 152 17.30 11.25 10.59
N ASN A 153 16.92 12.48 10.23
CA ASN A 153 15.60 12.80 9.71
C ASN A 153 15.32 12.11 8.37
N GLN A 154 16.30 12.09 7.45
CA GLN A 154 16.19 11.36 6.18
C GLN A 154 15.91 9.86 6.40
N LYS A 155 16.67 9.21 7.30
CA LYS A 155 16.40 7.82 7.70
C LYS A 155 15.05 7.62 8.38
N PHE A 156 14.55 8.61 9.12
CA PHE A 156 13.23 8.55 9.73
C PHE A 156 12.12 8.64 8.68
N GLU A 157 12.25 9.54 7.70
CA GLU A 157 11.32 9.64 6.56
C GLU A 157 11.32 8.37 5.70
N GLU A 158 12.49 7.76 5.43
CA GLU A 158 12.59 6.46 4.77
C GLU A 158 11.80 5.37 5.52
N HIS A 159 11.97 5.26 6.84
CA HIS A 159 11.19 4.31 7.66
C HIS A 159 9.69 4.62 7.65
N VAL A 160 9.29 5.90 7.74
CA VAL A 160 7.87 6.31 7.67
C VAL A 160 7.26 5.97 6.31
N GLN A 161 8.00 6.18 5.21
CA GLN A 161 7.55 5.81 3.87
C GLN A 161 7.43 4.29 3.72
N THR A 162 8.42 3.52 4.21
CA THR A 162 8.35 2.05 4.24
C THR A 162 7.15 1.57 5.04
N LEU A 163 6.90 2.13 6.22
CA LEU A 163 5.76 1.76 7.06
C LEU A 163 4.42 2.14 6.41
N THR A 164 4.35 3.29 5.76
CA THR A 164 3.17 3.74 4.99
C THR A 164 2.88 2.81 3.80
N ASN A 165 3.90 2.39 3.07
CA ASN A 165 3.77 1.40 1.99
C ASN A 165 3.29 0.04 2.53
N HIS A 166 3.80 -0.41 3.69
CA HIS A 166 3.30 -1.62 4.35
C HIS A 166 1.83 -1.47 4.77
N VAL A 167 1.44 -0.33 5.35
CA VAL A 167 0.04 -0.05 5.72
C VAL A 167 -0.87 -0.02 4.50
N GLN A 168 -0.48 0.60 3.39
CA GLN A 168 -1.24 0.55 2.13
C GLN A 168 -1.33 -0.88 1.56
N THR A 169 -0.24 -1.64 1.59
CA THR A 169 -0.23 -3.04 1.14
C THR A 169 -1.15 -3.90 2.01
N LEU A 170 -1.17 -3.67 3.33
CA LEU A 170 -2.08 -4.33 4.26
C LEU A 170 -3.52 -3.86 4.09
N GLN A 171 -3.78 -2.58 3.82
CA GLN A 171 -5.12 -2.06 3.52
C GLN A 171 -5.68 -2.68 2.23
N LEU A 172 -4.86 -2.79 1.18
CA LEU A 172 -5.23 -3.49 -0.05
C LEU A 172 -5.46 -4.99 0.20
N ALA A 173 -4.68 -5.61 1.09
CA ALA A 173 -4.87 -7.00 1.49
C ALA A 173 -6.15 -7.24 2.31
N VAL A 174 -6.52 -6.28 3.16
CA VAL A 174 -7.77 -6.30 3.95
C VAL A 174 -8.99 -6.01 3.06
N TYR A 175 -8.87 -5.14 2.06
CA TYR A 175 -9.97 -4.84 1.12
C TYR A 175 -10.19 -5.90 0.05
N ASN A 176 -9.22 -6.79 -0.20
CA ASN A 176 -9.38 -7.90 -1.13
C ASN A 176 -8.80 -9.21 -0.56
N PRO A 177 -9.62 -10.06 0.07
CA PRO A 177 -9.17 -11.27 0.77
C PRO A 177 -8.64 -12.38 -0.16
N THR A 178 -8.64 -12.17 -1.48
CA THR A 178 -7.99 -13.06 -2.46
C THR A 178 -6.58 -12.62 -2.85
N SER A 179 -6.12 -11.48 -2.34
CA SER A 179 -4.75 -11.00 -2.54
C SER A 179 -3.75 -11.70 -1.61
N ARG A 180 -2.59 -12.06 -2.17
CA ARG A 180 -1.53 -12.81 -1.50
C ARG A 180 -0.19 -12.17 -1.83
N LEU A 181 0.42 -11.55 -0.83
CA LEU A 181 1.82 -11.13 -0.87
C LEU A 181 2.69 -12.37 -0.67
N ILE A 182 3.53 -12.67 -1.67
CA ILE A 182 4.50 -13.76 -1.63
C ILE A 182 5.87 -13.15 -1.37
N THR A 183 6.47 -13.54 -0.25
CA THR A 183 7.87 -13.29 0.11
C THR A 183 8.62 -14.62 0.14
N PHE A 184 9.95 -14.59 0.14
CA PHE A 184 10.79 -15.80 0.08
C PHE A 184 11.43 -16.16 1.43
N ASP A 185 11.19 -15.36 2.47
CA ASP A 185 11.74 -15.54 3.83
C ASP A 185 11.37 -16.88 4.49
N LYS A 186 10.20 -17.44 4.17
CA LYS A 186 9.73 -18.72 4.74
C LYS A 186 10.60 -19.92 4.36
N LEU A 187 11.45 -19.80 3.34
CA LEU A 187 12.37 -20.87 2.91
C LEU A 187 13.47 -21.14 3.95
N ILE A 188 13.83 -20.12 4.74
CA ILE A 188 14.86 -20.20 5.79
C ILE A 188 14.42 -21.17 6.91
N GLU A 189 13.14 -21.11 7.30
CA GLU A 189 12.55 -21.95 8.35
C GLU A 189 12.45 -23.43 7.95
N ILE A 190 12.47 -23.74 6.64
CA ILE A 190 12.25 -25.10 6.11
C ILE A 190 13.55 -25.90 6.06
N GLU A 191 14.67 -25.27 5.71
CA GLU A 191 15.93 -26.00 5.47
C GLU A 191 16.99 -25.84 6.58
N ASN A 192 16.80 -24.92 7.54
CA ASN A 192 17.77 -24.63 8.63
C ASN A 192 19.20 -24.34 8.11
N LYS A 193 19.31 -23.81 6.89
CA LYS A 193 20.57 -23.55 6.20
C LYS A 193 20.60 -22.16 5.60
N ILE A 194 21.73 -21.49 5.80
CA ILE A 194 22.08 -20.21 5.17
C ILE A 194 22.74 -20.54 3.83
N ASP A 195 21.93 -20.78 2.81
CA ASP A 195 22.42 -21.23 1.49
C ASP A 195 21.61 -20.62 0.33
N SER A 196 21.95 -21.04 -0.89
CA SER A 196 21.16 -20.85 -2.10
C SER A 196 20.60 -22.19 -2.59
N GLY A 197 19.40 -22.19 -3.17
CA GLY A 197 18.73 -23.43 -3.56
C GLY A 197 17.72 -23.26 -4.69
N VAL A 198 17.25 -24.37 -5.25
CA VAL A 198 16.14 -24.36 -6.21
C VAL A 198 14.86 -24.03 -5.44
N LEU A 199 14.05 -23.08 -5.93
CA LEU A 199 12.76 -22.78 -5.31
C LEU A 199 11.83 -24.00 -5.46
N PRO A 200 11.16 -24.47 -4.39
CA PRO A 200 10.23 -25.60 -4.49
C PRO A 200 9.19 -25.38 -5.59
N GLU A 201 8.98 -26.38 -6.45
CA GLU A 201 8.14 -26.25 -7.64
C GLU A 201 6.74 -25.71 -7.31
N PHE A 202 6.18 -26.05 -6.14
CA PHE A 202 4.86 -25.63 -5.68
C PHE A 202 4.88 -24.63 -4.50
N TYR A 203 5.81 -23.67 -4.50
CA TYR A 203 5.89 -22.63 -3.45
C TYR A 203 4.66 -21.70 -3.40
N GLU A 204 4.14 -21.46 -2.20
CA GLU A 204 2.95 -20.62 -1.91
C GLU A 204 1.70 -20.94 -2.77
N GLY A 205 1.60 -22.16 -3.31
CA GLY A 205 0.46 -22.65 -4.09
C GLY A 205 0.51 -22.34 -5.60
N LEU A 206 1.61 -21.77 -6.08
CA LEU A 206 1.87 -21.52 -7.51
C LEU A 206 2.97 -22.45 -8.02
N ARG A 207 2.99 -22.69 -9.34
CA ARG A 207 4.06 -23.46 -9.97
C ARG A 207 5.20 -22.54 -10.43
N TRP A 208 6.38 -22.73 -9.87
CA TRP A 208 7.57 -21.93 -10.19
C TRP A 208 8.52 -22.72 -11.09
N ILE A 209 8.95 -22.13 -12.20
CA ILE A 209 9.77 -22.80 -13.21
C ILE A 209 11.02 -21.96 -13.49
N ASN A 210 12.19 -22.60 -13.35
CA ASN A 210 13.52 -21.99 -13.45
C ASN A 210 13.73 -20.83 -12.44
N VAL A 211 13.31 -21.06 -11.19
CA VAL A 211 13.46 -20.11 -10.10
C VAL A 211 14.29 -20.75 -8.99
N TRP A 212 15.21 -19.96 -8.47
CA TRP A 212 16.09 -20.28 -7.35
C TRP A 212 15.86 -19.25 -6.25
N TYR A 213 16.34 -19.53 -5.03
CA TYR A 213 16.31 -18.60 -3.91
C TYR A 213 17.69 -18.47 -3.27
N MET A 214 17.91 -17.36 -2.56
CA MET A 214 19.17 -17.08 -1.88
C MET A 214 18.99 -16.21 -0.63
N HIS A 215 19.70 -16.57 0.42
CA HIS A 215 19.73 -15.83 1.68
C HIS A 215 20.76 -14.68 1.68
N GLU A 216 20.43 -13.58 2.37
CA GLU A 216 21.25 -12.36 2.45
C GLU A 216 22.69 -12.64 2.89
N GLN A 217 22.88 -13.47 3.93
CA GLN A 217 24.21 -13.80 4.44
C GLN A 217 25.06 -14.61 3.44
N TRP A 218 24.42 -15.43 2.60
CA TRP A 218 25.10 -16.18 1.55
C TRP A 218 25.57 -15.22 0.44
N VAL A 219 24.74 -14.25 0.04
CA VAL A 219 25.14 -13.19 -0.92
C VAL A 219 26.22 -12.29 -0.35
N LYS A 220 26.14 -11.88 0.93
CA LYS A 220 27.19 -11.12 1.62
C LYS A 220 28.55 -11.85 1.62
N THR A 221 28.53 -13.18 1.63
CA THR A 221 29.75 -14.02 1.65
C THR A 221 30.29 -14.26 0.24
N ASN A 222 29.45 -14.67 -0.71
CA ASN A 222 29.88 -15.18 -2.02
C ASN A 222 29.74 -14.15 -3.16
N HIS A 223 28.88 -13.14 -3.03
CA HIS A 223 28.53 -12.21 -4.10
C HIS A 223 28.33 -10.76 -3.59
N ALA A 224 29.19 -10.30 -2.69
CA ALA A 224 29.09 -8.99 -2.02
C ALA A 224 29.03 -7.77 -2.97
N ILE A 225 29.53 -7.93 -4.21
CA ILE A 225 29.58 -6.89 -5.25
C ILE A 225 28.43 -7.05 -6.28
N SER A 226 27.42 -7.90 -6.02
CA SER A 226 26.23 -8.02 -6.86
C SER A 226 25.13 -7.02 -6.45
N GLY A 227 24.27 -6.66 -7.41
CA GLY A 227 23.08 -5.84 -7.20
C GLY A 227 21.99 -6.54 -6.40
N TRP A 228 22.10 -7.86 -6.19
CA TRP A 228 21.24 -8.62 -5.27
C TRP A 228 21.25 -8.06 -3.85
N LYS A 229 22.35 -7.43 -3.41
CA LYS A 229 22.40 -6.75 -2.10
C LYS A 229 21.27 -5.72 -1.92
N ASN A 230 20.81 -5.11 -3.01
CA ASN A 230 19.74 -4.10 -3.00
C ASN A 230 18.33 -4.73 -2.96
N ALA A 231 18.21 -6.04 -3.20
CA ALA A 231 16.96 -6.78 -3.08
C ALA A 231 16.61 -7.11 -1.62
N TYR A 232 17.59 -7.09 -0.72
CA TYR A 232 17.39 -7.34 0.70
C TYR A 232 17.05 -6.05 1.45
N THR A 233 16.18 -6.17 2.45
CA THR A 233 15.77 -5.06 3.31
C THR A 233 15.74 -5.54 4.76
N HIS A 234 15.59 -4.63 5.74
CA HIS A 234 15.40 -5.01 7.14
C HIS A 234 14.25 -6.02 7.37
N ASN A 235 13.29 -6.11 6.44
CA ASN A 235 12.14 -7.02 6.52
C ASN A 235 12.25 -8.25 5.57
N HIS A 236 13.23 -8.29 4.66
CA HIS A 236 13.40 -9.37 3.67
C HIS A 236 14.84 -9.84 3.57
N THR A 237 15.03 -11.09 3.99
CA THR A 237 16.30 -11.81 4.16
C THR A 237 16.52 -12.91 3.11
N CYS A 238 15.46 -13.34 2.42
CA CYS A 238 15.55 -14.21 1.24
C CYS A 238 14.87 -13.57 0.01
N VAL A 239 15.44 -13.80 -1.16
CA VAL A 239 14.91 -13.35 -2.46
C VAL A 239 14.93 -14.49 -3.47
N ALA A 240 14.04 -14.42 -4.47
CA ALA A 240 14.03 -15.37 -5.58
C ALA A 240 14.73 -14.79 -6.81
N PHE A 241 15.38 -15.62 -7.61
CA PHE A 241 16.08 -15.19 -8.83
C PHE A 241 15.91 -16.21 -9.97
N ASN A 242 16.17 -15.77 -11.19
CA ASN A 242 16.07 -16.62 -12.38
C ASN A 242 17.30 -17.53 -12.53
N GLY A 243 17.09 -18.84 -12.67
CA GLY A 243 18.21 -19.80 -12.79
C GLY A 243 19.00 -19.63 -14.09
N LYS A 244 20.35 -19.64 -14.01
CA LYS A 244 21.28 -19.60 -15.15
C LYS A 244 21.01 -18.45 -16.15
N GLY A 245 20.60 -17.28 -15.65
CA GLY A 245 20.18 -16.14 -16.49
C GLY A 245 19.01 -16.38 -17.44
N ASN A 246 18.37 -17.57 -17.39
CA ASN A 246 17.30 -17.96 -18.30
C ASN A 246 15.96 -17.30 -17.91
N SER A 247 14.93 -17.41 -18.76
CA SER A 247 13.59 -16.95 -18.40
C SER A 247 13.02 -17.74 -17.21
N MET A 248 12.38 -17.06 -16.27
CA MET A 248 11.58 -17.71 -15.22
C MET A 248 10.08 -17.63 -15.53
N LYS A 249 9.30 -18.55 -14.96
CA LYS A 249 7.84 -18.58 -15.10
C LYS A 249 7.15 -18.86 -13.78
N ILE A 250 5.97 -18.26 -13.62
CA ILE A 250 5.05 -18.51 -12.52
C ILE A 250 3.73 -18.93 -13.16
N CYS A 251 3.20 -20.11 -12.82
CA CYS A 251 1.91 -20.60 -13.32
C CYS A 251 0.93 -20.82 -12.16
N SER A 252 -0.37 -20.80 -12.44
CA SER A 252 -1.37 -21.36 -11.53
C SER A 252 -1.16 -22.86 -11.41
N LYS A 253 -1.66 -23.46 -10.33
CA LYS A 253 -1.51 -24.90 -10.09
C LYS A 253 -2.23 -25.70 -11.17
N ASN A 254 -3.41 -25.25 -11.59
CA ASN A 254 -4.19 -25.83 -12.69
C ASN A 254 -4.31 -24.84 -13.87
N ILE A 255 -3.28 -24.78 -14.73
CA ILE A 255 -3.24 -23.94 -15.94
C ILE A 255 -4.53 -24.11 -16.77
N GLY A 256 -5.13 -22.98 -17.19
CA GLY A 256 -6.39 -22.91 -17.93
C GLY A 256 -7.67 -22.94 -17.08
N ASN A 257 -7.63 -23.59 -15.90
CA ASN A 257 -8.78 -23.69 -14.99
C ASN A 257 -8.72 -22.67 -13.84
N GLU A 258 -7.53 -22.43 -13.31
CA GLU A 258 -7.25 -21.44 -12.26
C GLU A 258 -6.55 -20.22 -12.85
N THR A 259 -6.95 -19.03 -12.41
CA THR A 259 -6.34 -17.77 -12.83
C THR A 259 -6.03 -16.88 -11.64
N PHE A 260 -5.05 -16.00 -11.80
CA PHE A 260 -4.73 -14.94 -10.85
C PHE A 260 -4.56 -13.61 -11.58
N SER A 261 -4.35 -12.56 -10.80
CA SER A 261 -4.00 -11.23 -11.28
C SER A 261 -2.62 -10.84 -10.76
N LEU A 262 -1.85 -10.12 -11.57
CA LEU A 262 -0.61 -9.46 -11.15
C LEU A 262 -0.92 -8.02 -10.74
N ILE A 263 -0.62 -7.68 -9.48
CA ILE A 263 -0.82 -6.32 -8.93
C ILE A 263 0.52 -5.60 -8.87
N SER A 264 1.53 -6.19 -8.22
CA SER A 264 2.85 -5.57 -8.11
C SER A 264 3.94 -6.57 -7.75
N PHE A 265 5.18 -6.17 -7.96
CA PHE A 265 6.35 -6.85 -7.40
C PHE A 265 7.51 -5.86 -7.25
N GLU A 266 8.50 -6.24 -6.46
CA GLU A 266 9.77 -5.54 -6.34
C GLU A 266 10.91 -6.35 -6.94
N ALA A 267 11.78 -5.70 -7.73
CA ALA A 267 12.87 -6.36 -8.44
C ALA A 267 14.12 -5.48 -8.60
N THR A 268 15.28 -6.14 -8.73
CA THR A 268 16.59 -5.52 -9.03
C THR A 268 17.40 -6.38 -10.01
N ALA A 269 18.37 -5.79 -10.71
CA ALA A 269 19.32 -6.53 -11.56
C ALA A 269 20.55 -6.98 -10.75
N ALA A 270 21.19 -8.09 -11.14
CA ALA A 270 22.31 -8.65 -10.40
C ALA A 270 23.69 -8.07 -10.81
N TRP A 271 23.92 -7.88 -12.12
CA TRP A 271 25.21 -7.44 -12.70
C TRP A 271 25.08 -6.56 -13.95
N HIS A 272 23.85 -6.22 -14.34
CA HIS A 272 23.55 -5.47 -15.55
C HIS A 272 22.81 -4.19 -15.20
N ASP A 273 23.28 -3.06 -15.71
CA ASP A 273 22.49 -1.83 -15.80
C ASP A 273 21.56 -1.89 -17.02
N ASN A 274 20.46 -1.16 -16.92
CA ASN A 274 19.41 -1.09 -17.93
C ASN A 274 18.89 -2.47 -18.38
N LEU A 275 18.84 -3.45 -17.46
CA LEU A 275 18.42 -4.81 -17.74
C LEU A 275 16.92 -4.84 -18.10
N GLN A 276 16.61 -5.11 -19.36
CA GLN A 276 15.26 -5.21 -19.90
C GLN A 276 14.68 -6.59 -19.62
N ILE A 277 13.58 -6.64 -18.87
CA ILE A 277 12.78 -7.84 -18.64
C ILE A 277 11.46 -7.69 -19.39
N ASN A 278 11.23 -8.55 -20.40
CA ASN A 278 9.93 -8.69 -21.04
C ASN A 278 9.05 -9.59 -20.17
N ILE A 279 7.99 -9.01 -19.62
CA ILE A 279 7.01 -9.70 -18.80
C ILE A 279 5.81 -10.02 -19.68
N ILE A 280 5.37 -11.29 -19.67
CA ILE A 280 4.26 -11.76 -20.49
C ILE A 280 3.23 -12.47 -19.61
N GLY A 281 2.03 -11.90 -19.51
CA GLY A 281 0.86 -12.51 -18.88
C GLY A 281 0.06 -13.32 -19.90
N GLN A 282 -0.15 -14.60 -19.63
CA GLN A 282 -0.82 -15.53 -20.53
C GLN A 282 -2.04 -16.20 -19.89
N ARG A 283 -2.96 -16.69 -20.73
CA ARG A 283 -4.08 -17.56 -20.35
C ARG A 283 -4.29 -18.61 -21.43
N VAL A 284 -4.38 -19.90 -21.08
CA VAL A 284 -4.53 -21.03 -22.01
C VAL A 284 -3.51 -20.92 -23.18
N LYS A 285 -2.25 -20.62 -22.83
CA LYS A 285 -1.12 -20.35 -23.74
C LYS A 285 -1.21 -19.09 -24.62
N GLN A 286 -2.35 -18.40 -24.70
CA GLN A 286 -2.48 -17.13 -25.40
C GLN A 286 -1.87 -15.99 -24.58
N GLU A 287 -1.18 -15.06 -25.23
CA GLU A 287 -0.69 -13.83 -24.63
C GLU A 287 -1.85 -12.82 -24.48
N ILE A 288 -2.10 -12.38 -23.25
CA ILE A 288 -3.11 -11.34 -22.94
C ILE A 288 -2.42 -10.01 -22.64
N TYR A 289 -1.31 -10.04 -21.90
CA TYR A 289 -0.59 -8.85 -21.49
C TYR A 289 0.91 -8.99 -21.76
N SER A 290 1.52 -7.88 -22.16
CA SER A 290 2.95 -7.77 -22.42
C SER A 290 3.45 -6.42 -21.91
N LYS A 291 4.58 -6.39 -21.20
CA LYS A 291 5.24 -5.15 -20.75
C LYS A 291 6.72 -5.39 -20.51
N THR A 292 7.56 -4.55 -21.12
CA THR A 292 8.98 -4.48 -20.79
C THR A 292 9.18 -3.57 -19.59
N ILE A 293 9.98 -4.02 -18.62
CA ILE A 293 10.49 -3.17 -17.55
C ILE A 293 12.02 -3.06 -17.65
N ILE A 294 12.57 -2.02 -17.04
CA ILE A 294 14.02 -1.79 -16.97
C ILE A 294 14.45 -1.83 -15.50
N LEU A 295 15.40 -2.71 -15.19
CA LEU A 295 16.03 -2.84 -13.89
C LEU A 295 17.44 -2.23 -13.93
N GLN A 296 17.92 -1.77 -12.77
CA GLN A 296 19.28 -1.27 -12.59
C GLN A 296 20.03 -2.16 -11.60
N PHE A 297 21.36 -2.17 -11.67
CA PHE A 297 22.20 -2.91 -10.73
C PHE A 297 22.18 -2.30 -9.32
N ASN A 298 22.13 -0.97 -9.25
CA ASN A 298 22.31 -0.20 -8.02
C ASN A 298 21.04 0.05 -7.20
N GLN A 299 19.86 -0.35 -7.69
CA GLN A 299 18.57 -0.01 -7.07
C GLN A 299 17.52 -1.10 -7.29
N SER A 300 16.85 -1.48 -6.21
CA SER A 300 15.60 -2.24 -6.26
C SER A 300 14.40 -1.32 -6.50
N LYS A 301 13.43 -1.77 -7.30
CA LYS A 301 12.28 -0.96 -7.73
C LYS A 301 10.99 -1.74 -7.71
N VAL A 302 9.94 -1.10 -7.18
CA VAL A 302 8.56 -1.60 -7.22
C VAL A 302 7.92 -1.28 -8.57
N PHE A 303 7.26 -2.28 -9.16
CA PHE A 303 6.51 -2.18 -10.40
C PHE A 303 5.03 -2.49 -10.16
N GLN A 304 4.14 -1.64 -10.66
CA GLN A 304 2.69 -1.76 -10.53
C GLN A 304 2.04 -2.23 -11.86
N PHE A 305 0.97 -3.01 -11.72
CA PHE A 305 0.22 -3.72 -12.75
C PHE A 305 -1.26 -3.81 -12.36
N ASP A 306 -2.13 -4.09 -13.33
CA ASP A 306 -3.54 -4.45 -13.12
C ASP A 306 -3.94 -5.57 -14.09
N TRP A 307 -3.09 -6.59 -14.20
CA TRP A 307 -3.27 -7.68 -15.16
C TRP A 307 -4.15 -8.75 -14.56
N LYS A 308 -5.34 -8.99 -15.13
CA LYS A 308 -6.37 -9.86 -14.54
C LYS A 308 -6.55 -11.15 -15.35
N ASN A 309 -7.02 -12.21 -14.68
CA ASN A 309 -7.44 -13.46 -15.33
C ASN A 309 -6.33 -14.17 -16.15
N ILE A 310 -5.08 -14.11 -15.71
CA ILE A 310 -3.95 -14.86 -16.30
C ILE A 310 -3.74 -16.17 -15.55
N ASP A 311 -3.29 -17.22 -16.24
CA ASP A 311 -2.87 -18.48 -15.62
C ASP A 311 -1.35 -18.64 -15.57
N GLN A 312 -0.60 -17.74 -16.22
CA GLN A 312 0.86 -17.78 -16.25
C GLN A 312 1.47 -16.38 -16.44
N ILE A 313 2.59 -16.12 -15.75
CA ILE A 313 3.52 -15.03 -16.06
C ILE A 313 4.84 -15.64 -16.52
N LYS A 314 5.43 -15.10 -17.58
CA LYS A 314 6.83 -15.31 -17.96
C LYS A 314 7.61 -14.02 -17.72
N PHE A 315 8.84 -14.15 -17.23
CA PHE A 315 9.81 -13.06 -17.15
C PHE A 315 11.01 -13.45 -18.02
N ILE A 316 11.24 -12.69 -19.09
CA ILE A 316 12.23 -12.99 -20.12
C ILE A 316 13.27 -11.87 -20.08
N PRO A 317 14.49 -12.10 -19.55
CA PRO A 317 15.57 -11.13 -19.67
C PRO A 317 16.04 -11.06 -21.12
N VAL A 318 16.06 -9.86 -21.71
CA VAL A 318 16.37 -9.67 -23.15
C VAL A 318 17.69 -8.93 -23.34
N ASN A 319 17.76 -7.67 -22.88
CA ASN A 319 18.91 -6.77 -23.07
C ASN A 319 19.42 -6.28 -21.72
N GLY A 320 20.64 -5.76 -21.68
CA GLY A 320 21.24 -5.11 -20.53
C GLY A 320 22.71 -4.81 -20.83
N THR A 321 23.29 -3.82 -20.16
CA THR A 321 24.71 -3.48 -20.27
C THR A 321 25.43 -3.93 -19.01
N TYR A 322 26.55 -4.65 -19.12
CA TYR A 322 27.33 -5.07 -17.95
C TYR A 322 27.73 -3.86 -17.10
N HIS A 323 27.53 -3.96 -15.79
CA HIS A 323 28.16 -3.03 -14.85
C HIS A 323 29.68 -3.27 -14.89
N SER A 324 30.46 -2.23 -15.19
CA SER A 324 31.87 -2.41 -15.55
C SER A 324 32.70 -2.99 -14.39
N GLN A 325 33.72 -3.79 -14.75
CA GLN A 325 34.60 -4.61 -13.90
C GLN A 325 34.13 -6.04 -13.56
N ILE A 326 32.86 -6.44 -13.76
CA ILE A 326 32.40 -7.81 -13.49
C ILE A 326 31.64 -8.40 -14.69
N GLN A 327 32.25 -9.36 -15.40
CA GLN A 327 31.65 -10.05 -16.54
C GLN A 327 30.97 -11.37 -16.11
N TYR A 328 29.64 -11.35 -16.03
CA TYR A 328 28.80 -12.55 -16.00
C TYR A 328 27.82 -12.49 -17.18
N ASP A 329 28.00 -13.33 -18.20
CA ASP A 329 27.19 -13.32 -19.44
C ASP A 329 25.70 -13.63 -19.23
N GLU A 330 25.36 -14.20 -18.08
CA GLU A 330 24.01 -14.58 -17.72
C GLU A 330 23.22 -13.38 -17.16
N LYS A 331 22.03 -13.14 -17.71
CA LYS A 331 21.18 -11.98 -17.38
C LYS A 331 20.31 -12.26 -16.15
N TYR A 332 20.93 -12.11 -14.99
CA TYR A 332 20.29 -12.34 -13.69
C TYR A 332 19.54 -11.13 -13.14
N PHE A 333 18.35 -11.38 -12.60
CA PHE A 333 17.56 -10.46 -11.79
C PHE A 333 16.97 -11.19 -10.58
N ALA A 334 16.62 -10.45 -9.53
CA ALA A 334 15.94 -10.97 -8.35
C ALA A 334 14.58 -10.30 -8.13
N LEU A 335 13.67 -11.04 -7.52
CA LEU A 335 12.38 -10.60 -6.97
C LEU A 335 12.47 -10.63 -5.44
N THR A 336 12.20 -9.51 -4.78
CA THR A 336 12.12 -9.44 -3.31
C THR A 336 10.78 -9.96 -2.81
N TRP A 337 9.70 -9.52 -3.44
CA TRP A 337 8.33 -9.97 -3.17
C TRP A 337 7.46 -9.80 -4.42
N ILE A 338 6.34 -10.51 -4.47
CA ILE A 338 5.31 -10.38 -5.53
C ILE A 338 3.90 -10.46 -4.94
N LEU A 339 3.04 -9.51 -5.32
CA LEU A 339 1.65 -9.39 -4.90
C LEU A 339 0.72 -9.83 -6.03
N LEU A 340 -0.03 -10.90 -5.77
CA LEU A 340 -0.97 -11.52 -6.71
C LEU A 340 -2.37 -11.56 -6.11
N VAL A 341 -3.41 -11.65 -6.95
CA VAL A 341 -4.82 -11.86 -6.52
C VAL A 341 -5.33 -13.14 -7.16
N HIS A 342 -5.63 -14.18 -6.38
CA HIS A 342 -5.98 -15.50 -6.93
C HIS A 342 -7.50 -15.67 -7.08
N TYR A 343 -7.98 -15.84 -8.31
CA TYR A 343 -9.38 -16.16 -8.59
C TYR A 343 -9.54 -17.69 -8.71
N PHE A 344 -9.98 -18.32 -7.62
CA PHE A 344 -10.49 -19.68 -7.70
C PHE A 344 -11.81 -19.69 -8.48
N ARG A 345 -11.91 -20.55 -9.48
CA ARG A 345 -13.21 -20.85 -10.11
C ARG A 345 -14.08 -21.57 -9.08
N PHE A 346 -15.29 -21.07 -8.86
CA PHE A 346 -16.23 -21.63 -7.90
C PHE A 346 -16.79 -22.97 -8.37
N ASP A 347 -16.11 -24.05 -7.99
CA ASP A 347 -16.67 -25.39 -7.80
C ASP A 347 -15.86 -26.06 -6.69
N SER A 348 -16.52 -26.49 -5.61
CA SER A 348 -15.90 -26.93 -4.33
C SER A 348 -15.37 -25.79 -3.44
N TYR A 349 -16.26 -25.21 -2.63
CA TYR A 349 -15.85 -24.49 -1.41
C TYR A 349 -15.08 -25.44 -0.45
N ILE A 350 -14.34 -24.85 0.50
CA ILE A 350 -13.50 -25.53 1.51
C ILE A 350 -12.19 -26.11 0.96
N THR A 351 -11.20 -25.24 0.70
CA THR A 351 -9.86 -25.28 1.32
C THR A 351 -8.95 -24.22 0.68
N ILE A 352 -8.65 -23.15 1.42
CA ILE A 352 -7.35 -22.46 1.51
C ILE A 352 -7.51 -21.30 2.50
N THR A 353 -6.74 -21.34 3.59
CA THR A 353 -6.31 -20.16 4.35
C THR A 353 -4.86 -20.43 4.74
N MET A 354 -3.90 -19.87 4.00
CA MET A 354 -3.21 -18.61 4.31
C MET A 354 -2.45 -18.66 5.64
N SER A 355 -1.13 -18.79 5.49
CA SER A 355 -0.13 -18.77 6.57
C SER A 355 0.15 -17.31 6.97
N MET A 356 -0.35 -16.91 8.14
CA MET A 356 0.20 -15.83 8.95
C MET A 356 0.96 -16.45 10.14
N LYS A 357 1.81 -15.65 10.83
CA LYS A 357 2.49 -16.03 12.09
C LYS A 357 1.53 -16.83 12.98
N SER A 358 1.98 -17.98 13.50
CA SER A 358 1.16 -19.08 14.05
C SER A 358 0.11 -18.65 15.08
N ASN A 359 -1.00 -18.11 14.59
CA ASN A 359 -2.18 -17.88 15.38
C ASN A 359 -2.81 -19.25 15.66
N SER A 360 -2.45 -19.82 16.81
CA SER A 360 -2.89 -21.15 17.24
C SER A 360 -4.42 -21.30 17.20
N ALA A 361 -5.17 -20.21 17.48
CA ALA A 361 -6.61 -20.15 17.32
C ALA A 361 -7.02 -20.43 15.89
N PHE A 362 -6.42 -19.76 14.91
CA PHE A 362 -6.79 -19.87 13.51
C PHE A 362 -6.53 -21.27 12.94
N GLN A 363 -5.36 -21.85 13.22
CA GLN A 363 -5.04 -23.23 12.82
C GLN A 363 -6.00 -24.24 13.49
N ARG A 364 -6.30 -24.04 14.78
CA ARG A 364 -7.24 -24.87 15.52
C ARG A 364 -8.66 -24.77 14.95
N LEU A 365 -9.18 -23.56 14.75
CA LEU A 365 -10.52 -23.31 14.23
C LEU A 365 -10.71 -23.87 12.82
N GLN A 366 -9.68 -23.81 11.97
CA GLN A 366 -9.74 -24.46 10.65
C GLN A 366 -9.79 -26.00 10.76
N ALA A 367 -9.11 -26.60 11.75
CA ALA A 367 -9.21 -28.03 12.02
C ALA A 367 -10.56 -28.43 12.62
N GLU A 368 -11.13 -27.61 13.51
CA GLU A 368 -12.49 -27.79 14.04
C GLU A 368 -13.55 -27.69 12.94
N TYR A 369 -13.40 -26.76 11.98
CA TYR A 369 -14.31 -26.63 10.84
C TYR A 369 -14.31 -27.88 9.96
N ARG A 370 -13.12 -28.40 9.61
CA ARG A 370 -12.99 -29.67 8.88
C ARG A 370 -13.57 -30.85 9.65
N ARG A 371 -13.49 -30.86 10.99
CA ARG A 371 -14.08 -31.88 11.84
C ARG A 371 -15.61 -31.84 11.76
N LEU A 372 -16.22 -30.67 11.93
CA LEU A 372 -17.67 -30.47 11.83
C LEU A 372 -18.24 -30.83 10.45
N ALA A 373 -17.49 -30.53 9.38
CA ALA A 373 -17.87 -30.91 8.01
C ALA A 373 -17.80 -32.43 7.75
N LYS A 374 -16.91 -33.15 8.46
CA LYS A 374 -16.76 -34.61 8.36
C LYS A 374 -17.72 -35.37 9.29
N ASP A 375 -17.98 -34.81 10.46
CA ASP A 375 -18.75 -35.40 11.56
C ASP A 375 -19.78 -34.38 12.06
N PRO A 376 -20.91 -34.21 11.33
CA PRO A 376 -21.93 -33.23 11.66
C PRO A 376 -22.70 -33.61 12.91
N ILE A 377 -23.05 -32.61 13.72
CA ILE A 377 -23.69 -32.82 15.02
C ILE A 377 -25.22 -32.93 14.84
N PRO A 378 -25.90 -33.93 15.44
CA PRO A 378 -27.36 -33.95 15.49
C PRO A 378 -27.93 -32.65 16.07
N TYR A 379 -29.01 -32.13 15.46
CA TYR A 379 -29.69 -30.89 15.84
C TYR A 379 -28.86 -29.58 15.74
N LEU A 380 -27.59 -29.63 15.34
CA LEU A 380 -26.66 -28.51 15.46
C LEU A 380 -25.89 -28.27 14.15
N THR A 381 -25.82 -27.01 13.73
CA THR A 381 -25.04 -26.59 12.56
C THR A 381 -24.27 -25.33 12.91
N ALA A 382 -22.99 -25.22 12.51
CA ALA A 382 -22.16 -24.06 12.79
C ALA A 382 -21.28 -23.71 11.59
N GLN A 383 -21.14 -22.41 11.32
CA GLN A 383 -20.40 -21.85 10.19
C GLN A 383 -19.61 -20.61 10.65
N PRO A 384 -18.34 -20.44 10.26
CA PRO A 384 -17.60 -19.19 10.47
C PRO A 384 -18.19 -18.05 9.63
N LEU A 385 -18.03 -16.81 10.08
CA LEU A 385 -18.29 -15.65 9.22
C LEU A 385 -17.25 -15.59 8.09
N SER A 386 -17.69 -15.28 6.88
CA SER A 386 -16.83 -15.10 5.69
C SER A 386 -15.76 -14.01 5.88
N SER A 387 -16.06 -13.00 6.70
CA SER A 387 -15.17 -11.88 7.04
C SER A 387 -14.34 -12.07 8.31
N ASN A 388 -14.64 -13.07 9.17
CA ASN A 388 -13.99 -13.22 10.47
C ASN A 388 -14.03 -14.67 11.00
N LEU A 389 -12.91 -15.42 10.92
CA LEU A 389 -12.85 -16.79 11.46
C LEU A 389 -12.98 -16.84 13.01
N LEU A 390 -12.78 -15.73 13.72
CA LEU A 390 -12.95 -15.66 15.18
C LEU A 390 -14.41 -15.43 15.60
N GLU A 391 -15.35 -15.25 14.66
CA GLU A 391 -16.79 -15.23 14.95
C GLU A 391 -17.51 -16.28 14.09
N TRP A 392 -18.27 -17.15 14.72
CA TRP A 392 -19.04 -18.20 14.05
C TRP A 392 -20.52 -18.02 14.38
N ARG A 393 -21.39 -18.21 13.40
CA ARG A 393 -22.82 -18.42 13.66
C ARG A 393 -23.09 -19.90 13.88
N TYR A 394 -24.07 -20.19 14.72
CA TYR A 394 -24.59 -21.55 14.89
C TYR A 394 -26.12 -21.53 14.91
N VAL A 395 -26.71 -22.69 14.60
CA VAL A 395 -28.14 -22.93 14.58
C VAL A 395 -28.42 -24.21 15.36
N VAL A 396 -29.38 -24.13 16.28
CA VAL A 396 -29.94 -25.25 17.02
C VAL A 396 -31.34 -25.53 16.48
N ARG A 397 -31.60 -26.76 16.07
CA ARG A 397 -32.96 -27.28 15.87
C ARG A 397 -33.47 -27.79 17.21
N GLY A 398 -34.64 -27.34 17.65
CA GLY A 398 -35.23 -27.81 18.90
C GLY A 398 -35.44 -29.32 18.87
N PRO A 399 -34.85 -30.10 19.81
CA PRO A 399 -35.02 -31.56 19.81
C PRO A 399 -36.47 -31.96 20.07
N VAL A 400 -36.85 -33.14 19.58
CA VAL A 400 -38.14 -33.77 19.88
C VAL A 400 -38.31 -34.01 21.38
N ASP A 401 -39.56 -34.03 21.84
CA ASP A 401 -39.95 -34.20 23.25
C ASP A 401 -39.46 -33.07 24.19
N THR A 402 -39.00 -31.94 23.63
CA THR A 402 -38.59 -30.75 24.41
C THR A 402 -39.55 -29.58 24.21
N PRO A 403 -39.60 -28.60 25.14
CA PRO A 403 -40.33 -27.33 24.92
C PRO A 403 -39.81 -26.49 23.74
N TYR A 404 -38.72 -26.90 23.07
CA TYR A 404 -38.10 -26.18 21.96
C TYR A 404 -38.44 -26.77 20.59
N GLU A 405 -39.07 -27.96 20.56
CA GLU A 405 -39.39 -28.73 19.36
C GLU A 405 -40.07 -27.89 18.27
N GLY A 406 -39.62 -28.06 17.03
CA GLY A 406 -40.09 -27.29 15.86
C GLY A 406 -39.54 -25.86 15.78
N GLY A 407 -38.79 -25.40 16.78
CA GLY A 407 -38.09 -24.12 16.76
C GLY A 407 -36.68 -24.20 16.17
N ILE A 408 -36.22 -23.08 15.60
CA ILE A 408 -34.88 -22.89 15.06
C ILE A 408 -34.22 -21.75 15.82
N TYR A 409 -33.11 -21.98 16.51
CA TYR A 409 -32.48 -20.97 17.35
C TYR A 409 -31.07 -20.68 16.87
N GLN A 410 -30.85 -19.50 16.30
CA GLN A 410 -29.54 -19.04 15.91
C GLN A 410 -28.80 -18.34 17.04
N GLY A 411 -27.48 -18.43 17.01
CA GLY A 411 -26.56 -17.83 17.96
C GLY A 411 -25.20 -17.54 17.33
N LYS A 412 -24.27 -17.05 18.14
CA LYS A 412 -22.88 -16.85 17.76
C LYS A 412 -21.88 -17.31 18.82
N ILE A 413 -20.73 -17.78 18.37
CA ILE A 413 -19.55 -18.06 19.18
C ILE A 413 -18.48 -17.04 18.80
N VAL A 414 -17.90 -16.37 19.80
CA VAL A 414 -16.78 -15.43 19.63
C VAL A 414 -15.54 -16.03 20.28
N PHE A 415 -14.50 -16.25 19.49
CA PHE A 415 -13.24 -16.86 19.90
C PHE A 415 -12.20 -15.78 20.22
N PRO A 416 -11.51 -15.84 21.38
CA PRO A 416 -10.36 -14.98 21.63
C PRO A 416 -9.18 -15.37 20.72
N VAL A 417 -8.24 -14.44 20.51
CA VAL A 417 -7.03 -14.70 19.72
C VAL A 417 -6.13 -15.76 20.36
N GLU A 418 -6.26 -15.98 21.67
CA GLU A 418 -5.55 -16.99 22.45
C GLU A 418 -6.31 -18.33 22.54
N TYR A 419 -7.40 -18.54 21.79
CA TYR A 419 -8.01 -19.86 21.64
C TYR A 419 -6.97 -20.86 21.07
N PRO A 420 -6.95 -22.15 21.45
CA PRO A 420 -7.80 -22.81 22.43
C PRO A 420 -7.33 -22.68 23.88
N TYR A 421 -6.30 -21.88 24.19
CA TYR A 421 -5.83 -21.72 25.58
C TYR A 421 -6.80 -20.88 26.43
N LYS A 422 -7.50 -19.93 25.81
CA LYS A 422 -8.67 -19.25 26.41
C LYS A 422 -9.99 -19.79 25.83
N PRO A 423 -11.04 -19.95 26.66
CA PRO A 423 -12.39 -20.35 26.22
C PRO A 423 -13.06 -19.28 25.33
N PRO A 424 -13.98 -19.68 24.44
CA PRO A 424 -14.84 -18.75 23.71
C PRO A 424 -16.01 -18.22 24.55
N SER A 425 -16.65 -17.18 24.04
CA SER A 425 -17.92 -16.65 24.54
C SER A 425 -19.08 -17.06 23.62
N ILE A 426 -20.19 -17.53 24.19
CA ILE A 426 -21.35 -18.06 23.45
C ILE A 426 -22.56 -17.16 23.72
N TYR A 427 -23.31 -16.86 22.66
CA TYR A 427 -24.48 -15.99 22.67
C TYR A 427 -25.60 -16.62 21.86
N ILE A 428 -26.82 -16.68 22.39
CA ILE A 428 -28.01 -16.98 21.59
C ILE A 428 -28.67 -15.68 21.12
N LEU A 429 -29.10 -15.63 19.86
CA LEU A 429 -29.69 -14.43 19.24
C LEU A 429 -31.22 -14.56 19.15
N THR A 430 -31.73 -15.72 18.77
CA THR A 430 -33.16 -15.99 18.70
C THR A 430 -33.81 -16.04 20.10
N PRO A 431 -34.94 -15.34 20.33
CA PRO A 431 -35.74 -15.50 21.54
C PRO A 431 -36.16 -16.97 21.75
N ASN A 432 -36.01 -17.46 22.98
CA ASN A 432 -36.04 -18.91 23.26
C ASN A 432 -36.64 -19.27 24.64
N GLY A 433 -36.90 -18.29 25.52
CA GLY A 433 -37.48 -18.53 26.85
C GLY A 433 -36.58 -19.26 27.87
N ARG A 434 -35.30 -19.51 27.55
CA ARG A 434 -34.32 -20.17 28.43
C ARG A 434 -33.13 -19.28 28.78
N PHE A 435 -32.67 -18.49 27.81
CA PHE A 435 -31.56 -17.55 27.96
C PHE A 435 -31.93 -16.16 27.45
N LYS A 436 -31.37 -15.14 28.09
CA LYS A 436 -31.40 -13.75 27.62
C LYS A 436 -30.60 -13.62 26.32
N THR A 437 -31.23 -13.07 25.29
CA THR A 437 -30.61 -12.93 23.97
C THR A 437 -29.43 -11.96 23.98
N ASN A 438 -28.48 -12.17 23.05
CA ASN A 438 -27.26 -11.39 22.85
C ASN A 438 -26.45 -11.10 24.14
N THR A 439 -26.56 -11.97 25.14
CA THR A 439 -25.81 -11.90 26.41
C THR A 439 -24.84 -13.07 26.46
N SER A 440 -23.61 -12.85 26.93
CA SER A 440 -22.63 -13.95 27.06
C SER A 440 -23.11 -14.92 28.12
N LEU A 441 -23.18 -16.20 27.78
CA LEU A 441 -23.67 -17.25 28.67
C LEU A 441 -22.51 -17.84 29.48
N CYS A 442 -22.71 -17.99 30.80
CA CYS A 442 -21.72 -18.61 31.68
C CYS A 442 -22.10 -20.07 31.91
N LEU A 443 -21.46 -20.95 31.16
CA LEU A 443 -21.46 -22.39 31.33
C LEU A 443 -20.09 -22.84 31.85
N THR A 444 -19.99 -24.06 32.39
CA THR A 444 -18.72 -24.72 32.77
C THR A 444 -17.73 -24.88 31.61
N ILE A 445 -18.18 -24.62 30.37
CA ILE A 445 -17.44 -24.68 29.11
C ILE A 445 -17.13 -23.29 28.49
N THR A 446 -17.30 -22.20 29.23
CA THR A 446 -17.14 -20.80 28.74
C THR A 446 -16.26 -19.93 29.63
N SER A 447 -16.01 -18.70 29.19
CA SER A 447 -15.05 -17.72 29.74
C SER A 447 -15.21 -17.25 31.19
N PHE A 448 -16.21 -17.73 31.92
CA PHE A 448 -16.42 -17.39 33.34
C PHE A 448 -15.68 -18.29 34.34
N HIS A 449 -15.17 -19.45 33.93
CA HIS A 449 -14.37 -20.34 34.78
C HIS A 449 -13.08 -20.79 34.06
N PRO A 450 -12.03 -19.95 34.02
CA PRO A 450 -10.76 -20.28 33.36
C PRO A 450 -10.16 -21.62 33.84
N ASP A 451 -10.29 -21.92 35.14
CA ASP A 451 -9.73 -23.13 35.76
C ASP A 451 -10.48 -24.42 35.38
N SER A 452 -11.70 -24.30 34.84
CA SER A 452 -12.51 -25.45 34.36
C SER A 452 -12.37 -25.66 32.85
N TRP A 453 -11.73 -24.74 32.13
CA TRP A 453 -11.58 -24.83 30.67
C TRP A 453 -10.52 -25.85 30.27
N ASN A 454 -10.88 -26.77 29.37
CA ASN A 454 -9.92 -27.70 28.76
C ASN A 454 -9.66 -27.31 27.29
N PRO A 455 -8.43 -26.88 26.94
CA PRO A 455 -8.06 -26.57 25.55
C PRO A 455 -8.27 -27.71 24.55
N SER A 456 -8.40 -28.97 24.99
CA SER A 456 -8.71 -30.11 24.11
C SER A 456 -10.19 -30.17 23.67
N TRP A 457 -11.09 -29.43 24.32
CA TRP A 457 -12.51 -29.43 23.93
C TRP A 457 -12.73 -28.87 22.53
N SER A 458 -13.56 -29.56 21.76
CA SER A 458 -13.90 -29.22 20.38
C SER A 458 -15.10 -28.28 20.31
N ILE A 459 -15.31 -27.59 19.17
CA ILE A 459 -16.54 -26.83 18.94
C ILE A 459 -17.76 -27.76 19.05
N SER A 460 -17.62 -29.03 18.63
CA SER A 460 -18.67 -30.04 18.78
C SER A 460 -18.99 -30.35 20.25
N SER A 461 -17.97 -30.47 21.10
CA SER A 461 -18.15 -30.68 22.55
C SER A 461 -18.84 -29.47 23.19
N ILE A 462 -18.44 -28.26 22.79
CA ILE A 462 -18.99 -27.00 23.29
C ILE A 462 -20.46 -26.85 22.91
N LEU A 463 -20.81 -27.09 21.63
CA LEU A 463 -22.19 -26.98 21.16
C LEU A 463 -23.10 -28.08 21.72
N ASN A 464 -22.62 -29.31 21.85
CA ASN A 464 -23.36 -30.38 22.53
C ASN A 464 -23.61 -30.06 24.01
N GLY A 465 -22.61 -29.51 24.71
CA GLY A 465 -22.77 -29.03 26.08
C GLY A 465 -23.79 -27.89 26.19
N PHE A 466 -23.76 -26.93 25.26
CA PHE A 466 -24.77 -25.87 25.16
C PHE A 466 -26.18 -26.42 24.93
N LEU A 467 -26.37 -27.37 24.00
CA LEU A 467 -27.68 -27.98 23.72
C LEU A 467 -28.21 -28.77 24.92
N SER A 468 -27.36 -29.58 25.56
CA SER A 468 -27.72 -30.28 26.80
C SER A 468 -28.19 -29.30 27.88
N PHE A 469 -27.45 -28.19 28.06
CA PHE A 469 -27.78 -27.16 29.04
C PHE A 469 -29.04 -26.34 28.68
N MET A 470 -29.35 -26.20 27.38
CA MET A 470 -30.60 -25.59 26.89
C MET A 470 -31.83 -26.44 27.23
N CYS A 471 -31.69 -27.77 27.11
CA CYS A 471 -32.73 -28.75 27.43
C CYS A 471 -32.94 -28.95 28.94
N ASP A 472 -31.92 -28.68 29.76
CA ASP A 472 -32.01 -28.73 31.23
C ASP A 472 -32.78 -27.54 31.83
N THR A 473 -33.16 -27.70 33.11
CA THR A 473 -33.93 -26.75 33.93
C THR A 473 -33.06 -25.95 34.93
N SER A 474 -31.81 -26.35 35.17
CA SER A 474 -30.92 -25.70 36.15
C SER A 474 -30.69 -24.20 35.88
N ALA A 475 -30.58 -23.39 36.94
CA ALA A 475 -30.36 -21.94 36.82
C ALA A 475 -28.87 -21.60 36.64
N THR A 476 -28.55 -20.73 35.68
CA THR A 476 -27.20 -20.20 35.43
C THR A 476 -27.24 -18.72 35.02
N PHE A 477 -26.08 -18.06 35.00
CA PHE A 477 -25.97 -16.67 34.57
C PHE A 477 -26.38 -16.50 33.10
N GLY A 478 -27.29 -15.56 32.87
CA GLY A 478 -27.92 -15.34 31.56
C GLY A 478 -29.14 -16.21 31.29
N SER A 479 -29.52 -17.14 32.18
CA SER A 479 -30.81 -17.83 32.08
C SER A 479 -32.00 -16.91 32.42
N ILE A 480 -33.18 -17.25 31.91
CA ILE A 480 -34.46 -16.61 32.21
C ILE A 480 -35.51 -17.66 32.54
N GLU A 481 -36.46 -17.31 33.40
CA GLU A 481 -37.61 -18.16 33.70
C GLU A 481 -38.75 -17.87 32.71
N SER A 482 -39.32 -18.93 32.13
CA SER A 482 -40.54 -18.85 31.33
C SER A 482 -41.28 -20.17 31.35
N THR A 483 -42.60 -20.12 31.13
CA THR A 483 -43.47 -21.31 31.13
C THR A 483 -43.24 -22.16 29.88
N TYR A 484 -43.64 -23.45 29.94
CA TYR A 484 -43.61 -24.35 28.79
C TYR A 484 -44.34 -23.74 27.57
N ALA A 485 -45.51 -23.12 27.79
CA ALA A 485 -46.29 -22.47 26.73
C ALA A 485 -45.56 -21.27 26.10
N GLN A 486 -44.83 -20.47 26.90
CA GLN A 486 -44.00 -19.38 26.37
C GLN A 486 -42.85 -19.90 25.52
N LYS A 487 -42.18 -20.99 25.94
CA LYS A 487 -41.13 -21.64 25.14
C LYS A 487 -41.66 -22.20 23.81
N ARG A 488 -42.83 -22.86 23.82
CA ARG A 488 -43.50 -23.32 22.59
C ARG A 488 -43.89 -22.16 21.66
N LYS A 489 -44.31 -21.01 22.21
CA LYS A 489 -44.53 -19.80 21.40
C LYS A 489 -43.23 -19.29 20.78
N PHE A 490 -42.14 -19.18 21.55
CA PHE A 490 -40.83 -18.81 21.00
C PHE A 490 -40.35 -19.79 19.92
N ALA A 491 -40.59 -21.10 20.08
CA ALA A 491 -40.32 -22.09 19.05
C ALA A 491 -41.10 -21.78 17.75
N TYR A 492 -42.40 -21.51 17.85
CA TYR A 492 -43.22 -21.15 16.69
C TYR A 492 -42.78 -19.86 15.99
N ASP A 493 -42.52 -18.80 16.77
CA ASP A 493 -42.13 -17.45 16.31
C ASP A 493 -40.68 -17.39 15.79
N SER A 494 -39.82 -18.35 16.18
CA SER A 494 -38.40 -18.38 15.81
C SER A 494 -38.14 -18.40 14.30
N LEU A 495 -39.04 -19.04 13.54
CA LEU A 495 -38.97 -19.17 12.09
C LEU A 495 -39.03 -17.79 11.41
N SER A 496 -40.07 -17.01 11.70
CA SER A 496 -40.27 -15.69 11.10
C SER A 496 -39.28 -14.65 11.63
N PHE A 497 -38.74 -14.85 12.84
CA PHE A 497 -37.65 -14.03 13.38
C PHE A 497 -36.33 -14.25 12.62
N ASN A 498 -35.91 -15.50 12.40
CA ASN A 498 -34.59 -15.77 11.83
C ASN A 498 -34.44 -15.33 10.36
N ILE A 499 -35.51 -15.40 9.56
CA ILE A 499 -35.48 -14.95 8.14
C ILE A 499 -35.33 -13.44 7.97
N GLN A 500 -35.41 -12.65 9.05
CA GLN A 500 -35.13 -11.22 9.04
C GLN A 500 -33.63 -10.91 9.15
N ASP A 501 -32.81 -11.86 9.61
CA ASP A 501 -31.36 -11.72 9.66
C ASP A 501 -30.74 -12.18 8.33
N SER A 502 -30.16 -11.23 7.58
CA SER A 502 -29.51 -11.50 6.30
C SER A 502 -28.29 -12.42 6.45
N ILE A 503 -27.56 -12.33 7.56
CA ILE A 503 -26.38 -13.16 7.83
C ILE A 503 -26.81 -14.61 8.11
N PHE A 504 -27.95 -14.81 8.79
CA PHE A 504 -28.55 -16.14 8.93
C PHE A 504 -28.95 -16.70 7.56
N CYS A 505 -29.59 -15.89 6.72
CA CYS A 505 -30.02 -16.30 5.37
C CYS A 505 -28.85 -16.67 4.45
N GLU A 506 -27.73 -15.94 4.55
CA GLU A 506 -26.51 -16.18 3.78
C GLU A 506 -25.79 -17.47 4.21
N LEU A 507 -25.63 -17.69 5.52
CA LEU A 507 -24.84 -18.81 6.06
C LEU A 507 -25.60 -20.14 6.15
N PHE A 508 -26.93 -20.10 6.20
CA PHE A 508 -27.78 -21.28 6.34
C PHE A 508 -28.90 -21.31 5.27
N PRO A 509 -28.57 -21.34 3.97
CA PRO A 509 -29.55 -21.25 2.90
C PRO A 509 -30.55 -22.41 2.91
N ASP A 510 -30.10 -23.64 3.21
CA ASP A 510 -30.98 -24.81 3.27
C ASP A 510 -32.03 -24.68 4.38
N ILE A 511 -31.60 -24.27 5.59
CA ILE A 511 -32.49 -24.02 6.73
C ILE A 511 -33.43 -22.85 6.42
N THR A 512 -32.95 -21.82 5.73
CA THR A 512 -33.74 -20.66 5.31
C THR A 512 -34.84 -21.05 4.31
N ASN A 513 -34.53 -21.93 3.36
CA ASN A 513 -35.48 -22.43 2.37
C ASN A 513 -36.53 -23.37 3.00
N GLU A 514 -36.13 -24.19 3.97
CA GLU A 514 -37.04 -24.99 4.79
C GLU A 514 -38.00 -24.10 5.59
N ILE A 515 -37.47 -23.10 6.31
CA ILE A 515 -38.29 -22.15 7.09
C ILE A 515 -39.31 -21.43 6.21
N LYS A 516 -38.89 -20.94 5.03
CA LYS A 516 -39.79 -20.26 4.08
C LYS A 516 -40.97 -21.15 3.68
N ARG A 517 -40.69 -22.41 3.32
CA ARG A 517 -41.73 -23.39 2.98
C ARG A 517 -42.70 -23.61 4.13
N THR A 518 -42.21 -23.82 5.35
CA THR A 518 -43.08 -23.99 6.54
C THR A 518 -43.91 -22.75 6.85
N LEU A 519 -43.40 -21.54 6.58
CA LEU A 519 -44.17 -20.30 6.74
C LEU A 519 -45.23 -20.13 5.63
N GLU A 520 -44.93 -20.54 4.39
CA GLU A 520 -45.89 -20.59 3.28
C GLU A 520 -47.02 -21.59 3.57
N GLU A 521 -46.69 -22.80 4.04
CA GLU A 521 -47.63 -23.84 4.48
C GLU A 521 -48.56 -23.33 5.60
N ARG A 522 -48.00 -22.78 6.70
CA ARG A 522 -48.77 -22.14 7.78
C ARG A 522 -49.70 -21.04 7.28
N THR A 523 -49.25 -20.26 6.30
CA THR A 523 -50.06 -19.16 5.72
C THR A 523 -51.23 -19.73 4.89
N ALA A 524 -51.00 -20.79 4.11
CA ALA A 524 -52.05 -21.47 3.36
C ALA A 524 -53.09 -22.15 4.27
N GLU A 525 -52.66 -22.78 5.36
CA GLU A 525 -53.55 -23.35 6.39
C GLU A 525 -54.45 -22.28 7.00
N LEU A 526 -53.90 -21.14 7.43
CA LEU A 526 -54.68 -20.03 7.98
C LEU A 526 -55.69 -19.44 6.97
N LEU A 527 -55.32 -19.38 5.68
CA LEU A 527 -56.23 -18.94 4.61
C LEU A 527 -57.38 -19.93 4.37
N THR A 528 -57.13 -21.24 4.43
CA THR A 528 -58.18 -22.27 4.28
C THR A 528 -59.12 -22.37 5.49
N ILE A 529 -58.62 -22.13 6.70
CA ILE A 529 -59.46 -22.05 7.92
C ILE A 529 -60.40 -20.84 7.84
N ASN A 530 -59.91 -19.69 7.38
CA ASN A 530 -60.72 -18.46 7.26
C ASN A 530 -61.78 -18.55 6.16
N SER A 531 -61.51 -19.22 5.03
CA SER A 531 -62.51 -19.42 3.97
C SER A 531 -63.60 -20.42 4.37
N ASN A 532 -63.25 -21.49 5.11
CA ASN A 532 -64.23 -22.42 5.68
C ASN A 532 -65.07 -21.80 6.81
N SER A 533 -64.51 -20.84 7.55
CA SER A 533 -65.26 -20.08 8.57
C SER A 533 -66.25 -19.09 7.94
N SER A 534 -65.97 -18.62 6.71
CA SER A 534 -66.81 -17.66 5.99
C SER A 534 -67.99 -18.30 5.25
N SER A 535 -67.99 -19.63 5.06
CA SER A 535 -69.02 -20.37 4.32
C SER A 535 -70.10 -21.02 5.19
N ASN A 536 -70.00 -20.93 6.52
CA ASN A 536 -70.97 -21.50 7.48
C ASN A 536 -71.88 -20.47 8.20
N ILE A 537 -71.80 -19.18 7.85
CA ILE A 537 -72.74 -18.15 8.35
C ILE A 537 -73.84 -17.89 7.31
N ASN A 538 -74.64 -18.92 7.01
CA ASN A 538 -75.89 -18.77 6.26
C ASN A 538 -76.82 -19.99 6.43
N ASN A 539 -77.26 -20.27 7.67
CA ASN A 539 -78.58 -20.84 7.98
C ASN A 539 -78.80 -21.02 9.49
N GLN A 540 -79.46 -20.06 10.15
CA GLN A 540 -80.76 -20.27 10.84
C GLN A 540 -81.23 -19.03 11.62
N LYS A 541 -82.36 -18.48 11.17
CA LYS A 541 -83.42 -17.73 11.89
C LYS A 541 -83.08 -16.98 13.20
N GLN A 542 -83.10 -15.63 13.12
CA GLN A 542 -83.56 -14.77 14.23
C GLN A 542 -85.07 -14.99 14.50
N PRO A 543 -85.55 -14.86 15.75
CA PRO A 543 -86.11 -13.59 16.30
C PRO A 543 -85.79 -13.36 17.83
N ILE A 544 -85.92 -12.20 18.52
CA ILE A 544 -86.21 -10.77 18.19
C ILE A 544 -85.94 -9.83 19.43
N ILE A 545 -85.77 -8.50 19.21
CA ILE A 545 -85.95 -7.33 20.14
C ILE A 545 -84.92 -6.95 21.26
N SER A 546 -84.44 -5.68 21.15
CA SER A 546 -83.90 -4.67 22.12
C SER A 546 -82.89 -5.06 23.22
N SER A 547 -81.64 -4.57 23.26
CA SER A 547 -81.16 -3.17 23.51
C SER A 547 -81.58 -2.61 24.88
N THR A 548 -80.72 -2.03 25.75
CA THR A 548 -79.42 -1.32 25.63
C THR A 548 -78.76 -1.33 27.04
N SER A 549 -77.50 -0.97 27.34
CA SER A 549 -76.36 -0.37 26.62
C SER A 549 -75.06 -0.60 27.41
N ASN A 550 -73.91 -0.75 26.72
CA ASN A 550 -72.67 -0.01 27.00
C ASN A 550 -71.60 -0.33 25.95
N SER A 551 -71.27 0.67 25.13
CA SER A 551 -70.05 0.77 24.31
C SER A 551 -68.94 1.45 25.14
N ASP A 552 -67.69 1.74 24.74
CA ASP A 552 -66.94 1.80 23.47
C ASP A 552 -65.43 1.66 23.82
N SER A 553 -64.43 1.43 22.94
CA SER A 553 -64.34 1.13 21.50
C SER A 553 -63.00 0.41 21.23
N SER A 554 -62.71 -0.02 19.99
CA SER A 554 -61.36 -0.54 19.61
C SER A 554 -60.87 -0.18 18.20
N SER A 555 -61.63 0.60 17.43
CA SER A 555 -61.32 0.97 16.04
C SER A 555 -60.28 2.09 15.88
N ALA A 556 -59.98 2.85 16.95
CA ALA A 556 -59.09 4.02 16.89
C ALA A 556 -57.58 3.68 16.84
N SER A 557 -57.17 2.45 17.15
CA SER A 557 -55.75 2.08 17.30
C SER A 557 -54.97 2.05 15.99
N TRP A 558 -55.59 1.58 14.89
CA TRP A 558 -54.90 1.38 13.62
C TRP A 558 -54.59 2.71 12.88
N PHE A 559 -55.56 3.61 12.78
CA PHE A 559 -55.37 4.90 12.09
C PHE A 559 -54.30 5.78 12.74
N ASN A 560 -54.21 5.78 14.08
CA ASN A 560 -53.20 6.56 14.81
C ASN A 560 -51.76 6.11 14.48
N ASN A 561 -51.54 4.81 14.26
CA ASN A 561 -50.22 4.29 13.86
C ASN A 561 -49.85 4.65 12.41
N LEU A 562 -50.83 4.78 11.50
CA LEU A 562 -50.59 5.20 10.13
C LEU A 562 -50.16 6.68 10.05
N ILE A 563 -50.85 7.57 10.79
CA ILE A 563 -50.49 8.98 10.89
C ILE A 563 -49.10 9.15 11.53
N GLY A 564 -48.79 8.40 12.60
CA GLY A 564 -47.49 8.46 13.26
C GLY A 564 -46.31 8.13 12.32
N ASN A 565 -46.44 7.06 11.54
CA ASN A 565 -45.40 6.65 10.59
C ASN A 565 -45.22 7.65 9.43
N LEU A 566 -46.30 8.26 8.94
CA LEU A 566 -46.23 9.32 7.92
C LEU A 566 -45.56 10.60 8.44
N MET A 567 -45.82 10.98 9.70
CA MET A 567 -45.17 12.13 10.34
C MET A 567 -43.65 11.91 10.51
N ILE A 568 -43.22 10.70 10.86
CA ILE A 568 -41.79 10.35 10.98
C ILE A 568 -41.09 10.45 9.61
N LEU A 569 -41.72 9.95 8.54
CA LEU A 569 -41.18 10.07 7.17
C LEU A 569 -41.11 11.53 6.70
N ALA A 570 -42.10 12.35 7.02
CA ALA A 570 -42.07 13.78 6.73
C ALA A 570 -40.93 14.50 7.46
N LEU A 571 -40.70 14.19 8.74
CA LEU A 571 -39.61 14.77 9.53
C LEU A 571 -38.22 14.36 8.99
N LEU A 572 -38.05 13.11 8.56
CA LEU A 572 -36.81 12.65 7.92
C LEU A 572 -36.55 13.35 6.57
N ALA A 573 -37.60 13.59 5.77
CA ALA A 573 -37.49 14.36 4.53
C ALA A 573 -37.09 15.82 4.78
N VAL A 574 -37.69 16.48 5.78
CA VAL A 574 -37.32 17.84 6.18
C VAL A 574 -35.87 17.89 6.69
N PHE A 575 -35.45 16.93 7.51
CA PHE A 575 -34.07 16.83 7.98
C PHE A 575 -33.06 16.69 6.83
N ALA A 576 -33.35 15.82 5.84
CA ALA A 576 -32.51 15.67 4.65
C ALA A 576 -32.41 16.96 3.81
N LEU A 577 -33.50 17.74 3.71
CA LEU A 577 -33.49 19.04 3.03
C LEU A 577 -32.67 20.08 3.79
N VAL A 578 -32.75 20.13 5.13
CA VAL A 578 -31.94 21.02 5.97
C VAL A 578 -30.44 20.69 5.87
N VAL A 579 -30.08 19.40 5.93
CA VAL A 579 -28.68 18.96 5.74
C VAL A 579 -28.17 19.36 4.36
N ARG A 580 -28.97 19.17 3.30
CA ARG A 580 -28.60 19.58 1.94
C ARG A 580 -28.45 21.10 1.80
N PHE A 581 -29.29 21.88 2.46
CA PHE A 581 -29.19 23.35 2.47
C PHE A 581 -27.91 23.82 3.18
N ILE A 582 -27.59 23.23 4.34
CA ILE A 582 -26.35 23.53 5.08
C ILE A 582 -25.12 23.22 4.21
N LEU A 583 -25.03 22.02 3.63
CA LEU A 583 -23.90 21.60 2.79
C LEU A 583 -23.69 22.52 1.58
N ASN A 584 -24.77 22.97 0.95
CA ASN A 584 -24.69 23.94 -0.14
C ASN A 584 -24.23 25.33 0.36
N SER A 585 -24.73 25.80 1.51
CA SER A 585 -24.33 27.09 2.08
C SER A 585 -22.86 27.14 2.51
N THR A 586 -22.27 26.00 2.89
CA THR A 586 -20.84 25.89 3.20
C THR A 586 -19.93 25.87 1.97
N ALA A 587 -20.48 25.71 0.76
CA ALA A 587 -19.72 25.69 -0.49
C ALA A 587 -19.53 27.08 -1.13
N GLU A 588 -20.15 28.14 -0.60
CA GLU A 588 -20.00 29.53 -1.08
C GLU A 588 -19.04 30.37 -0.19
N ILE A 589 -18.29 29.74 0.72
CA ILE A 589 -17.37 30.39 1.68
C ILE A 589 -15.91 29.87 1.50
N GLN A 590 -15.60 29.28 0.35
CA GLN A 590 -14.23 28.95 -0.12
C GLN A 590 -14.04 29.43 -1.56
#